data_AF-A0AAV6XKB7-F1
#
_entry.id   AF-A0AAV6XKB7-F1
#
_cell.length_a   1.000
_cell.length_b   1.000
_cell.length_c   1.000
_cell.angle_alpha   90.00
_cell.angle_beta   90.00
_cell.angle_gamma   90.00
#
_symmetry.space_group_name_H-M   'P 1'
#
loop_
_entity.id
_entity.type
_entity.pdbx_description
1 polymer ?
#
loop_
_entity_poly.entity_id
_entity_poly.type
_entity_poly.pdbx_seq_one_letter_code
_entity_poly.pdbx_strand_id
1 'polypeptide(L)'
;MAPQIPPNYAKLLYQYVINHFFFFTAPIFIFLSIQSSQPILKLYNSIEFTSLNVISSFFIIISVVAFFILSKPRTVYLVDYALYKPPQSWKFSFKTFEEHIKLIFPTEHANFLTQILESSGLGEETCFPPAMHLIPPNPTIQSAREEAEVIIFSCMVFTFQEN
;
A
#
# COMPACT_ATOMS: atom_id res chain seq x y z
N MET A 1 -12.65 7.57 38.22
CA MET A 1 -11.98 8.26 37.10
C MET A 1 -11.06 7.26 36.43
N ALA A 2 -11.53 6.55 35.39
CA ALA A 2 -10.72 5.53 34.71
C ALA A 2 -9.82 6.23 33.67
N PRO A 3 -8.52 5.88 33.60
CA PRO A 3 -7.61 6.52 32.65
C PRO A 3 -7.98 6.15 31.22
N GLN A 4 -8.22 7.17 30.38
CA GLN A 4 -8.45 6.99 28.95
C GLN A 4 -7.12 6.70 28.27
N ILE A 5 -6.92 5.46 27.81
CA ILE A 5 -5.73 5.05 27.08
C ILE A 5 -5.85 5.57 25.63
N PRO A 6 -4.86 6.31 25.10
CA PRO A 6 -4.93 6.82 23.74
C PRO A 6 -4.93 5.67 22.71
N PRO A 7 -5.72 5.77 21.62
CA PRO A 7 -5.98 4.66 20.69
C PRO A 7 -4.73 4.10 19.99
N ASN A 8 -3.65 4.90 19.92
CA ASN A 8 -2.39 4.50 19.31
C ASN A 8 -1.61 3.48 20.14
N TYR A 9 -1.76 3.45 21.46
CA TYR A 9 -1.03 2.51 22.32
C TYR A 9 -1.55 1.08 22.18
N ALA A 10 -2.86 0.92 22.07
CA ALA A 10 -3.47 -0.39 21.82
C ALA A 10 -3.06 -0.97 20.46
N LYS A 11 -2.96 -0.12 19.42
CA LYS A 11 -2.51 -0.52 18.08
C LYS A 11 -1.03 -0.92 18.07
N LEU A 12 -0.17 -0.18 18.78
CA LEU A 12 1.26 -0.49 18.92
C LEU A 12 1.50 -1.77 19.73
N LEU A 13 0.82 -1.93 20.86
CA LEU A 13 0.93 -3.14 21.69
C LEU A 13 0.46 -4.37 20.92
N TYR A 14 -0.67 -4.26 20.20
CA TYR A 14 -1.20 -5.31 19.34
C TYR A 14 -0.21 -5.70 18.23
N GLN A 15 0.34 -4.72 17.52
CA GLN A 15 1.28 -4.97 16.44
C GLN A 15 2.59 -5.58 16.95
N TYR A 16 3.06 -5.15 18.13
CA TYR A 16 4.21 -5.73 18.80
C TYR A 16 4.01 -7.20 19.19
N VAL A 17 2.86 -7.52 19.80
CA VAL A 17 2.49 -8.88 20.24
C VAL A 17 2.38 -9.84 19.05
N ILE A 18 1.80 -9.42 17.94
CA ILE A 18 1.70 -10.26 16.73
C ILE A 18 3.07 -10.49 16.11
N ASN A 19 3.88 -9.44 15.99
CA ASN A 19 5.20 -9.56 15.36
C ASN A 19 6.15 -10.45 16.18
N HIS A 20 5.98 -10.52 17.50
CA HIS A 20 6.76 -11.36 18.40
C HIS A 20 6.05 -12.65 18.83
N PHE A 21 4.91 -13.00 18.24
CA PHE A 21 4.11 -14.17 18.63
C PHE A 21 4.94 -15.46 18.65
N PHE A 22 5.78 -15.67 17.63
CA PHE A 22 6.66 -16.85 17.53
C PHE A 22 7.68 -16.92 18.67
N PHE A 23 8.17 -15.79 19.16
CA PHE A 23 9.11 -15.72 20.30
C PHE A 23 8.44 -16.17 21.60
N PHE A 24 7.14 -15.89 21.76
CA PHE A 24 6.37 -16.34 22.93
C PHE A 24 5.96 -17.82 22.85
N THR A 25 5.68 -18.35 21.66
CA THR A 25 5.24 -19.74 21.50
C THR A 25 6.40 -20.74 21.39
N ALA A 26 7.57 -20.32 20.90
CA ALA A 26 8.76 -21.17 20.77
C ALA A 26 9.23 -21.86 22.07
N PRO A 27 9.33 -21.20 23.24
CA PRO A 27 9.80 -21.86 24.47
C PRO A 27 8.82 -22.94 24.96
N ILE A 28 7.52 -22.74 24.73
CA ILE A 28 6.47 -23.70 25.08
C ILE A 28 6.58 -24.94 24.19
N PHE A 29 6.84 -24.74 22.89
CA PHE A 29 7.05 -25.85 21.95
C PHE A 29 8.32 -26.65 22.28
N ILE A 30 9.42 -25.97 22.60
CA ILE A 30 10.69 -26.62 23.02
C ILE A 30 10.48 -27.43 24.30
N PHE A 31 9.78 -26.89 25.29
CA PHE A 31 9.48 -27.59 26.54
C PHE A 31 8.64 -28.86 26.30
N LEU A 32 7.63 -28.79 25.42
CA LEU A 32 6.82 -29.94 25.03
C LEU A 32 7.63 -30.99 24.26
N SER A 33 8.54 -30.59 23.38
CA SER A 33 9.44 -31.52 22.66
C SER A 33 10.40 -32.24 23.61
N ILE A 34 10.97 -31.54 24.60
CA ILE A 34 11.85 -32.13 25.62
C ILE A 34 11.08 -33.13 26.49
N GLN A 35 9.84 -32.81 26.88
CA GLN A 35 8.97 -33.72 27.63
C GLN A 35 8.66 -35.01 26.83
N SER A 36 8.56 -34.89 25.50
CA SER A 36 8.34 -36.02 24.59
C SER A 36 9.60 -36.87 24.33
N SER A 37 10.81 -36.40 24.66
CA SER A 37 12.09 -37.12 24.44
C SER A 37 12.42 -38.19 25.48
N GLN A 38 11.51 -38.49 26.42
CA GLN A 38 11.58 -39.73 27.19
C GLN A 38 11.42 -40.93 26.22
N PRO A 39 12.15 -42.06 26.43
CA PRO A 39 12.32 -43.08 25.40
C PRO A 39 10.98 -43.57 24.84
N ILE A 40 10.84 -43.47 23.51
CA ILE A 40 9.65 -43.73 22.69
C ILE A 40 8.96 -45.09 22.98
N LEU A 41 9.70 -46.07 23.50
CA LEU A 41 9.19 -47.37 23.92
C LEU A 41 8.31 -47.33 25.19
N LYS A 42 8.50 -46.34 26.09
CA LYS A 42 7.61 -46.15 27.25
C LYS A 42 6.30 -45.43 26.87
N LEU A 43 6.31 -44.62 25.80
CA LEU A 43 5.14 -43.89 25.29
C LEU A 43 4.11 -44.81 24.62
N TYR A 44 4.55 -45.89 23.96
CA TYR A 44 3.65 -46.83 23.29
C TYR A 44 2.86 -47.72 24.27
N ASN A 45 3.46 -48.07 25.41
CA ASN A 45 2.78 -48.84 26.47
C ASN A 45 2.03 -47.96 27.47
N SER A 46 2.18 -46.64 27.39
CA SER A 46 1.46 -45.66 28.21
C SER A 46 0.51 -44.81 27.36
N ILE A 47 -0.18 -45.46 26.41
CA ILE A 47 -1.40 -44.93 25.78
C ILE A 47 -2.56 -44.96 26.80
N GLU A 48 -2.29 -44.55 28.03
CA GLU A 48 -3.30 -43.93 28.85
C GLU A 48 -3.27 -42.45 28.48
N PHE A 49 -4.38 -41.98 27.94
CA PHE A 49 -4.66 -40.59 27.59
C PHE A 49 -4.36 -39.68 28.80
N THR A 50 -3.09 -39.32 28.96
CA THR A 50 -2.67 -38.43 30.03
C THR A 50 -3.22 -37.06 29.66
N SER A 51 -4.09 -36.51 30.49
CA SER A 51 -4.85 -35.28 30.24
C SER A 51 -3.98 -34.13 29.71
N LEU A 52 -2.69 -34.13 30.07
CA LEU A 52 -1.66 -33.19 29.61
C LEU A 52 -1.41 -33.20 28.09
N ASN A 53 -1.38 -34.36 27.43
CA ASN A 53 -1.16 -34.43 25.98
C ASN A 53 -2.36 -33.87 25.20
N VAL A 54 -3.57 -34.11 25.72
CA VAL A 54 -4.81 -33.55 25.18
C VAL A 54 -4.80 -32.02 25.32
N ILE A 55 -4.45 -31.50 26.50
CA ILE A 55 -4.35 -30.06 26.75
C ILE A 55 -3.32 -29.40 25.83
N SER A 56 -2.16 -30.04 25.61
CA SER A 56 -1.12 -29.56 24.71
C SER A 56 -1.60 -29.46 23.26
N SER A 57 -2.31 -30.49 22.76
CA SER A 57 -2.87 -30.48 21.40
C SER A 57 -3.88 -29.35 21.21
N PHE A 58 -4.79 -29.16 22.17
CA PHE A 58 -5.75 -28.05 22.14
C PHE A 58 -5.05 -26.68 22.17
N PHE A 59 -4.00 -26.52 22.98
CA PHE A 59 -3.22 -25.28 23.02
C PHE A 59 -2.57 -24.95 21.68
N ILE A 60 -2.00 -25.95 21.00
CA ILE A 60 -1.41 -25.76 19.66
C ILE A 60 -2.49 -25.35 18.65
N ILE A 61 -3.64 -26.04 18.64
CA ILE A 61 -4.75 -25.72 17.73
C ILE A 61 -5.26 -24.30 17.97
N ILE A 62 -5.50 -23.92 19.23
CA ILE A 62 -5.97 -22.57 19.59
C ILE A 62 -4.92 -21.53 19.19
N SER A 63 -3.65 -21.80 19.41
CA SER A 63 -2.53 -20.93 19.05
C SER A 63 -2.46 -20.69 17.53
N VAL A 64 -2.57 -21.75 16.72
CA VAL A 64 -2.59 -21.66 15.25
C VAL A 64 -3.82 -20.90 14.74
N VAL A 65 -5.00 -21.18 15.30
CA VAL A 65 -6.25 -20.48 14.92
C VAL A 65 -6.15 -19.00 15.30
N ALA A 66 -5.66 -18.68 16.49
CA ALA A 66 -5.44 -17.30 16.94
C ALA A 66 -4.44 -16.59 16.01
N PHE A 67 -3.32 -17.24 15.66
CA PHE A 67 -2.35 -16.69 14.72
C PHE A 67 -2.98 -16.39 13.35
N PHE A 68 -3.78 -17.31 12.81
CA PHE A 68 -4.43 -17.11 11.51
C PHE A 68 -5.41 -15.93 11.52
N ILE A 69 -6.21 -15.79 12.59
CA ILE A 69 -7.15 -14.67 12.74
C ILE A 69 -6.38 -13.35 12.92
N LEU A 70 -5.32 -13.34 13.74
CA LEU A 70 -4.54 -12.15 14.04
C LEU A 70 -3.66 -11.70 12.87
N SER A 71 -3.19 -12.64 12.05
CA SER A 71 -2.36 -12.38 10.86
C SER A 71 -3.15 -11.90 9.66
N LYS A 72 -4.49 -11.94 9.73
CA LYS A 72 -5.34 -11.46 8.63
C LYS A 72 -5.10 -9.95 8.43
N PRO A 73 -4.68 -9.50 7.23
CA PRO A 73 -4.50 -8.09 6.97
C PRO A 73 -5.83 -7.37 7.18
N ARG A 74 -5.80 -6.29 7.98
CA ARG A 74 -7.00 -5.48 8.22
C ARG A 74 -7.39 -4.79 6.93
N THR A 75 -8.64 -4.93 6.52
CA THR A 75 -9.18 -4.22 5.37
C THR A 75 -9.18 -2.71 5.66
N VAL A 76 -8.45 -1.96 4.85
CA VAL A 76 -8.48 -0.49 4.83
C VAL A 76 -9.45 -0.10 3.71
N TYR A 77 -10.42 0.76 4.02
CA TYR A 77 -11.42 1.24 3.08
C TYR A 77 -11.09 2.67 2.69
N LEU A 78 -11.25 3.00 1.40
CA LEU A 78 -11.26 4.37 0.93
C LEU A 78 -12.59 5.00 1.37
N VAL A 79 -12.53 5.97 2.27
CA VAL A 79 -13.72 6.66 2.79
C VAL A 79 -14.18 7.72 1.80
N ASP A 80 -13.23 8.47 1.24
CA ASP A 80 -13.50 9.57 0.33
C ASP A 80 -12.26 9.88 -0.54
N TYR A 81 -12.46 10.52 -1.69
CA TYR A 81 -11.40 10.98 -2.58
C TYR A 81 -11.82 12.22 -3.36
N ALA A 82 -10.88 13.14 -3.58
CA ALA A 82 -11.08 14.31 -4.44
C ALA A 82 -10.08 14.29 -5.61
N LEU A 83 -10.55 14.67 -6.79
CA LEU A 83 -9.75 14.77 -8.00
C LEU A 83 -9.92 16.14 -8.65
N TYR A 84 -8.80 16.71 -9.08
CA TYR A 84 -8.82 17.90 -9.92
C TYR A 84 -9.01 17.51 -11.39
N LYS A 85 -10.01 18.10 -12.05
CA LYS A 85 -10.20 18.00 -13.49
C LYS A 85 -9.67 19.28 -14.16
N PRO A 86 -8.57 19.22 -14.92
CA PRO A 86 -8.01 20.39 -15.59
C PRO A 86 -8.99 21.00 -16.61
N PRO A 87 -8.87 22.30 -16.89
CA PRO A 87 -9.66 22.96 -17.94
C PRO A 87 -9.26 22.48 -19.34
N GLN A 88 -10.16 22.66 -20.31
CA GLN A 88 -9.92 22.28 -21.72
C GLN A 88 -8.70 22.97 -22.33
N SER A 89 -8.29 24.13 -21.83
CA SER A 89 -7.08 24.83 -22.27
C SER A 89 -5.79 24.06 -21.97
N TRP A 90 -5.82 23.07 -21.07
CA TRP A 90 -4.67 22.24 -20.76
C TRP A 90 -4.66 20.93 -21.56
N LYS A 91 -5.74 20.64 -22.30
CA LYS A 91 -5.83 19.45 -23.16
C LYS A 91 -4.80 19.53 -24.28
N PHE A 92 -4.15 18.40 -24.54
CA PHE A 92 -3.10 18.30 -25.55
C PHE A 92 -3.43 17.17 -26.53
N SER A 93 -3.70 17.52 -27.79
CA SER A 93 -3.98 16.54 -28.85
C SER A 93 -2.69 15.96 -29.42
N PHE A 94 -2.74 14.72 -29.90
CA PHE A 94 -1.60 14.07 -30.56
C PHE A 94 -1.12 14.82 -31.80
N LYS A 95 -2.04 15.43 -32.57
CA LYS A 95 -1.66 16.27 -33.72
C LYS A 95 -0.86 17.48 -33.27
N THR A 96 -1.34 18.16 -32.22
CA THR A 96 -0.66 19.33 -31.66
C THR A 96 0.72 18.95 -31.10
N PHE A 97 0.87 17.76 -30.52
CA PHE A 97 2.15 17.24 -30.10
C PHE A 97 3.09 17.00 -31.27
N GLU A 98 2.64 16.29 -32.31
CA GLU A 98 3.44 15.98 -33.49
C GLU A 98 3.93 17.26 -34.19
N GLU A 99 3.06 18.27 -34.30
CA GLU A 99 3.42 19.60 -34.82
C GLU A 99 4.45 20.30 -33.93
N HIS A 100 4.24 20.33 -32.61
CA HIS A 100 5.17 20.94 -31.66
C HIS A 100 6.56 20.32 -31.73
N ILE A 101 6.66 18.99 -31.60
CA ILE A 101 7.96 18.33 -31.51
C ILE A 101 8.75 18.47 -32.82
N LYS A 102 8.08 18.53 -33.99
CA LYS A 102 8.73 18.74 -35.28
C LYS A 102 9.31 20.15 -35.42
N LEU A 103 8.75 21.12 -34.70
CA LEU A 103 9.28 22.50 -34.65
C LEU A 103 10.47 22.63 -33.69
N ILE A 104 10.54 21.79 -32.66
CA ILE A 104 11.52 21.93 -31.57
C ILE A 104 12.71 20.98 -31.75
N PHE A 105 12.46 19.78 -32.28
CA PHE A 105 13.45 18.70 -32.39
C PHE A 105 13.75 18.33 -33.84
N PRO A 106 14.98 17.88 -34.14
CA PRO A 106 15.30 17.23 -35.41
C PRO A 106 14.38 16.03 -35.68
N THR A 107 14.16 15.72 -36.96
CA THR A 107 13.20 14.70 -37.43
C THR A 107 13.35 13.33 -36.77
N GLU A 108 14.58 12.86 -36.53
CA GLU A 108 14.83 11.57 -35.88
C GLU A 108 14.29 11.55 -34.44
N HIS A 109 14.60 12.58 -33.65
CA HIS A 109 14.12 12.72 -32.28
C HIS A 109 12.61 12.96 -32.21
N ALA A 110 12.07 13.75 -33.15
CA ALA A 110 10.63 13.97 -33.27
C ALA A 110 9.90 12.64 -33.51
N ASN A 111 10.32 11.84 -34.49
CA ASN A 111 9.69 10.54 -34.77
C ASN A 111 9.76 9.59 -33.59
N PHE A 112 10.89 9.54 -32.88
CA PHE A 112 11.04 8.73 -31.67
C PHE A 112 10.05 9.14 -30.57
N LEU A 113 9.92 10.45 -30.31
CA LEU A 113 8.98 10.97 -29.32
C LEU A 113 7.52 10.76 -29.72
N THR A 114 7.17 10.87 -31.01
CA THR A 114 5.83 10.50 -31.50
C THR A 114 5.53 9.03 -31.25
N GLN A 115 6.47 8.13 -31.56
CA GLN A 115 6.28 6.70 -31.34
C GLN A 115 6.11 6.35 -29.85
N ILE A 116 6.85 7.03 -28.97
CA ILE A 116 6.64 6.90 -27.52
C ILE A 116 5.22 7.37 -27.15
N LEU A 117 4.77 8.51 -27.66
CA LEU A 117 3.45 9.04 -27.34
C LEU A 117 2.35 8.08 -27.79
N GLU A 118 2.43 7.56 -29.02
CA GLU A 118 1.46 6.62 -29.58
C GLU A 118 1.42 5.29 -28.80
N SER A 119 2.54 4.85 -28.24
CA SER A 119 2.61 3.61 -27.44
C SER A 119 2.32 3.80 -25.95
N SER A 120 2.18 5.04 -25.47
CA SER A 120 2.00 5.36 -24.04
C SER A 120 0.61 5.01 -23.47
N GLY A 121 -0.37 4.73 -24.34
CA GLY A 121 -1.76 4.51 -23.93
C GLY A 121 -2.50 5.78 -23.49
N LEU A 122 -1.91 6.96 -23.73
CA LEU A 122 -2.58 8.24 -23.52
C LEU A 122 -3.73 8.42 -24.53
N GLY A 123 -4.73 9.20 -24.15
CA GLY A 123 -5.85 9.55 -25.04
C GLY A 123 -5.76 11.00 -25.51
N GLU A 124 -6.57 11.37 -26.50
CA GLU A 124 -6.69 12.75 -26.97
C GLU A 124 -7.20 13.73 -25.90
N GLU A 125 -7.82 13.23 -24.83
CA GLU A 125 -8.30 14.00 -23.67
C GLU A 125 -7.22 14.24 -22.60
N THR A 126 -5.97 13.83 -22.86
CA THR A 126 -4.88 14.00 -21.89
C THR A 126 -4.53 15.47 -21.72
N CYS A 127 -4.40 15.92 -20.48
CA CYS A 127 -4.02 17.29 -20.14
C CYS A 127 -2.53 17.38 -19.82
N PHE A 128 -1.88 18.43 -20.32
CA PHE A 128 -0.47 18.73 -20.08
C PHE A 128 -0.33 20.02 -19.27
N PRO A 129 0.77 20.16 -18.50
CA PRO A 129 1.08 21.40 -17.78
C PRO A 129 1.09 22.62 -18.71
N PRO A 130 0.61 23.80 -18.26
CA PRO A 130 0.59 25.03 -19.07
C PRO A 130 1.92 25.35 -19.76
N ALA A 131 3.04 25.11 -19.07
CA ALA A 131 4.38 25.38 -19.56
C ALA A 131 4.75 24.57 -20.82
N MET A 132 4.10 23.41 -21.05
CA MET A 132 4.32 22.55 -22.21
C MET A 132 3.55 22.99 -23.45
N HIS A 133 2.57 23.90 -23.31
CA HIS A 133 1.80 24.46 -24.44
C HIS A 133 2.52 25.61 -25.14
N LEU A 134 3.70 26.01 -24.63
CA LEU A 134 4.51 27.09 -25.20
C LEU A 134 5.43 26.57 -26.32
N ILE A 135 5.70 27.40 -27.33
CA ILE A 135 6.68 27.13 -28.39
C ILE A 135 7.81 28.16 -28.30
N PRO A 136 9.05 27.78 -27.89
CA PRO A 136 9.42 26.48 -27.33
C PRO A 136 8.87 26.28 -25.90
N PRO A 137 8.73 25.02 -25.43
CA PRO A 137 8.30 24.72 -24.07
C PRO A 137 9.22 25.36 -23.04
N ASN A 138 8.66 25.85 -21.95
CA ASN A 138 9.42 26.50 -20.88
C ASN A 138 9.21 25.81 -19.52
N PRO A 139 9.65 24.56 -19.36
CA PRO A 139 9.52 23.84 -18.10
C PRO A 139 10.49 24.43 -17.06
N THR A 140 9.95 25.14 -16.08
CA THR A 140 10.73 25.65 -14.93
C THR A 140 10.22 25.05 -13.64
N ILE A 141 11.05 25.07 -12.59
CA ILE A 141 10.62 24.68 -11.24
C ILE A 141 9.46 25.58 -10.78
N GLN A 142 9.47 26.86 -11.18
CA GLN A 142 8.38 27.78 -10.85
C GLN A 142 7.06 27.35 -11.50
N SER A 143 7.03 27.05 -12.80
CA SER A 143 5.81 26.62 -13.47
C SER A 143 5.27 25.29 -12.94
N ALA A 144 6.16 24.36 -12.58
CA ALA A 144 5.77 23.10 -11.95
C ALA A 144 5.17 23.31 -10.55
N ARG A 145 5.69 24.28 -9.79
CA ARG A 145 5.12 24.67 -8.49
C ARG A 145 3.74 25.28 -8.64
N GLU A 146 3.55 26.19 -9.59
CA GLU A 146 2.25 26.82 -9.87
C GLU A 146 1.20 25.78 -10.28
N GLU A 147 1.56 24.80 -11.12
CA GLU A 147 0.68 23.68 -11.47
C GLU A 147 0.30 22.83 -10.26
N ALA A 148 1.30 22.39 -9.48
CA ALA A 148 1.07 21.58 -8.28
C ALA A 148 0.20 22.33 -7.25
N GLU A 149 0.44 23.63 -7.10
CA GLU A 149 -0.34 24.50 -6.23
C GLU A 149 -1.82 24.50 -6.63
N VAL A 150 -2.12 24.73 -7.91
CA VAL A 150 -3.49 24.71 -8.44
C VAL A 150 -4.14 23.35 -8.21
N ILE A 151 -3.47 22.24 -8.52
CA ILE A 151 -4.01 20.89 -8.37
C ILE A 151 -4.30 20.58 -6.90
N ILE A 152 -3.32 20.79 -6.02
CA ILE A 152 -3.41 20.41 -4.60
C ILE A 152 -4.44 21.27 -3.89
N PHE A 153 -4.42 22.60 -4.06
CA PHE A 153 -5.40 23.47 -3.41
C PHE A 153 -6.82 23.24 -3.91
N SER A 154 -7.00 22.97 -5.21
CA SER A 154 -8.31 22.63 -5.74
C SER A 154 -8.85 21.35 -5.10
N CYS A 155 -8.05 20.28 -5.04
CA CYS A 155 -8.44 19.03 -4.38
C CYS A 155 -8.79 19.24 -2.90
N MET A 156 -7.98 20.03 -2.17
CA MET A 156 -8.26 20.30 -0.76
C MET A 156 -9.59 21.03 -0.58
N VAL A 157 -9.87 22.06 -1.38
CA VAL A 157 -11.14 22.80 -1.29
C VAL A 157 -12.34 21.89 -1.56
N PHE A 158 -12.27 21.00 -2.55
CA PHE A 158 -13.35 20.04 -2.81
C PHE A 158 -13.61 19.13 -1.61
N THR A 159 -12.58 18.56 -1.00
CA THR A 159 -12.74 17.68 0.17
C THR A 159 -13.35 18.41 1.39
N PHE A 160 -13.06 19.70 1.56
CA PHE A 160 -13.61 20.49 2.69
C PHE A 160 -15.02 21.05 2.45
N GLN A 161 -15.50 21.10 1.20
CA GLN A 161 -16.85 21.56 0.87
C GLN A 161 -17.91 20.45 0.90
N GLU A 162 -17.49 19.19 0.81
CA GLU A 162 -18.38 18.02 0.75
C GLU A 162 -18.75 17.45 2.15
N ASN A 163 -18.12 17.98 3.23
CA ASN A 163 -18.44 17.71 4.64
C ASN A 163 -19.08 18.92 5.33
#